data_AF-F0GXT3-F1
#
_entry.id   AF-F0GXT3-F1
#
_cell.length_a   1.000
_cell.length_b   1.000
_cell.length_c   1.000
_cell.angle_alpha   90.00
_cell.angle_beta   90.00
_cell.angle_gamma   90.00
#
_symmetry.space_group_name_H-M   'P 1'
#
loop_
_entity.id
_entity.type
_entity.pdbx_description
1 polymer ?
#
loop_
_entity_poly.entity_id
_entity_poly.type
_entity_poly.pdbx_seq_one_letter_code
_entity_poly.pdbx_strand_id
1 'polypeptide(L)'
;MKKHSLTEILLYLITGLLPLIGYYLLMSEYFRVSPFEGYYLIITIYLIICYLLYPISGIKLSEHIVNKASDRLLMPQSKMLIAFIFAPFIVIFNRKK
;
A
#
# COMPACT_ATOMS: atom_id res chain seq x y z
N MET A 1 3.23 0.35 22.76
CA MET A 1 2.64 0.57 21.42
C MET A 1 1.85 1.88 21.47
N LYS A 2 2.21 2.89 20.66
CA LYS A 2 1.35 4.07 20.51
C LYS A 2 0.01 3.58 19.92
N LYS A 3 -1.12 3.97 20.51
CA LYS A 3 -2.42 3.73 19.89
C LYS A 3 -2.46 4.55 18.62
N HIS A 4 -2.29 3.92 17.45
CA HIS A 4 -2.55 4.58 16.19
C HIS A 4 -4.01 5.02 16.17
N SER A 5 -4.22 6.28 15.80
CA SER A 5 -5.57 6.83 15.77
C SER A 5 -6.37 6.13 14.70
N LEU A 6 -7.64 5.83 14.97
CA LEU A 6 -8.58 5.32 13.95
C LEU A 6 -8.59 6.19 12.69
N THR A 7 -8.38 7.50 12.86
CA THR A 7 -8.26 8.45 11.74
C THR A 7 -7.07 8.18 10.84
N GLU A 8 -5.94 7.72 11.38
CA GLU A 8 -4.74 7.39 10.61
C GLU A 8 -4.97 6.15 9.75
N ILE A 9 -5.59 5.11 10.33
CA ILE A 9 -5.96 3.89 9.62
C ILE A 9 -6.96 4.19 8.48
N LEU A 10 -7.98 5.01 8.77
CA LEU A 10 -8.94 5.47 7.78
C LEU A 10 -8.27 6.21 6.61
N LEU A 11 -7.30 7.07 6.91
CA LEU A 11 -6.58 7.82 5.88
C LEU A 11 -5.76 6.90 4.98
N TYR A 12 -5.12 5.86 5.53
CA TYR A 12 -4.45 4.83 4.74
C TYR A 12 -5.42 4.04 3.87
N LEU A 13 -6.59 3.66 4.38
CA LEU A 13 -7.60 2.97 3.57
C LEU A 13 -8.11 3.87 2.43
N ILE A 14 -8.46 5.12 2.71
CA ILE A 14 -8.92 6.06 1.66
C ILE A 14 -7.84 6.26 0.59
N THR A 15 -6.59 6.47 1.01
CA THR A 15 -5.48 6.66 0.06
C THR A 15 -5.11 5.38 -0.68
N GLY A 16 -5.27 4.21 -0.06
CA GLY A 16 -5.06 2.90 -0.69
C GLY A 16 -6.10 2.54 -1.76
N LEU A 17 -7.25 3.22 -1.79
CA LEU A 17 -8.23 3.07 -2.87
C LEU A 17 -7.74 3.66 -4.19
N LEU A 18 -6.88 4.69 -4.17
CA LEU A 18 -6.38 5.31 -5.39
C LEU A 18 -5.66 4.31 -6.32
N PRO A 19 -4.68 3.50 -5.85
CA PRO A 19 -4.08 2.45 -6.66
C PRO A 19 -5.07 1.41 -7.18
N LEU A 20 -6.07 1.03 -6.38
CA LEU A 20 -7.08 0.04 -6.77
C LEU A 20 -7.99 0.57 -7.88
N ILE A 21 -8.52 1.79 -7.71
CA ILE A 21 -9.35 2.46 -8.72
C ILE A 21 -8.55 2.70 -9.98
N GLY A 22 -7.30 3.17 -9.84
CA GLY A 22 -6.40 3.39 -10.96
C GLY A 22 -6.14 2.11 -11.76
N TYR A 23 -5.88 0.99 -11.07
CA TYR A 23 -5.73 -0.31 -11.73
C TYR A 23 -7.03 -0.77 -12.41
N TYR A 24 -8.18 -0.65 -11.74
CA TYR A 24 -9.46 -1.03 -12.33
C TYR A 24 -9.73 -0.25 -13.63
N LEU A 25 -9.63 1.07 -13.59
CA LEU A 25 -9.84 1.94 -14.76
C LEU A 25 -8.82 1.66 -15.87
N LEU A 26 -7.57 1.40 -15.52
CA LEU A 26 -6.55 1.05 -16.50
C LEU A 26 -6.92 -0.25 -17.24
N MET A 27 -7.40 -1.26 -16.50
CA MET A 27 -7.77 -2.54 -17.10
C MET A 27 -9.07 -2.44 -17.91
N SER A 28 -10.10 -1.77 -17.37
CA SER A 28 -11.42 -1.68 -18.02
C SER A 28 -11.44 -0.69 -19.18
N GLU A 29 -10.89 0.51 -19.01
CA GLU A 29 -11.03 1.59 -19.99
C GLU A 29 -9.92 1.56 -21.04
N TYR A 30 -8.68 1.33 -20.62
CA TYR A 30 -7.53 1.39 -21.52
C TYR A 30 -7.26 0.04 -22.20
N PHE A 31 -7.11 -1.03 -21.41
CA PHE A 31 -6.84 -2.36 -21.95
C PHE A 31 -8.10 -3.12 -22.40
N ARG A 32 -9.29 -2.67 -21.99
CA ARG A 32 -10.58 -3.31 -22.30
C ARG A 32 -10.64 -4.78 -21.90
N VAL A 33 -10.04 -5.11 -20.76
CA VAL A 33 -10.04 -6.46 -20.19
C VAL A 33 -10.65 -6.44 -18.79
N SER A 34 -11.25 -7.56 -18.39
CA SER A 34 -11.74 -7.72 -17.01
C SER A 34 -10.57 -7.96 -16.05
N PRO A 35 -10.35 -7.09 -15.04
CA PRO A 35 -9.32 -7.33 -14.03
C PRO A 35 -9.65 -8.54 -13.13
N PHE A 36 -10.89 -9.04 -13.18
CA PHE A 36 -11.35 -10.17 -12.38
C PHE A 36 -11.30 -11.51 -13.13
N GLU A 37 -10.70 -11.55 -14.31
CA GLU A 37 -10.63 -12.75 -15.14
C GLU A 37 -9.20 -13.15 -15.52
N GLY A 38 -9.02 -14.45 -15.76
CA GLY A 38 -7.75 -15.02 -16.21
C GLY A 38 -6.57 -14.70 -15.29
N TYR A 39 -5.42 -14.40 -15.90
CA TYR A 39 -4.18 -14.12 -15.17
C TYR A 39 -4.21 -12.76 -14.43
N TYR A 40 -5.10 -11.84 -14.82
CA TYR A 40 -5.22 -10.52 -14.19
C TYR A 40 -5.84 -10.62 -12.79
N LEU A 41 -6.63 -11.66 -12.52
CA LEU A 41 -7.16 -11.95 -11.19
C LEU A 41 -6.04 -12.08 -10.15
N ILE A 42 -4.88 -12.62 -10.51
CA ILE A 42 -3.73 -12.75 -9.60
C ILE A 42 -3.25 -11.37 -9.16
N ILE A 43 -3.14 -10.43 -10.09
CA ILE A 43 -2.73 -9.04 -9.81
C ILE A 43 -3.79 -8.35 -8.95
N THR A 44 -5.07 -8.56 -9.25
CA THR A 44 -6.19 -8.01 -8.47
C THR A 44 -6.18 -8.50 -7.03
N ILE A 45 -6.03 -9.81 -6.82
CA ILE A 45 -5.91 -10.40 -5.48
C ILE A 45 -4.70 -9.80 -4.75
N TYR A 46 -3.55 -9.69 -5.43
CA TYR A 46 -2.36 -9.09 -4.85
C TYR A 46 -2.60 -7.65 -4.38
N LEU A 47 -3.25 -6.81 -5.22
CA LEU A 47 -3.56 -5.43 -4.87
C LEU A 47 -4.56 -5.33 -3.70
N ILE A 48 -5.53 -6.25 -3.62
CA ILE A 48 -6.44 -6.32 -2.46
C ILE A 48 -5.68 -6.66 -1.18
N ILE A 49 -4.75 -7.63 -1.23
CA ILE A 49 -3.91 -7.96 -0.08
C ILE A 49 -3.05 -6.76 0.32
N CYS A 50 -2.44 -6.07 -0.65
CA CYS A 50 -1.69 -4.84 -0.40
C CYS A 50 -2.55 -3.78 0.30
N TYR A 51 -3.78 -3.56 -0.18
CA TYR A 51 -4.73 -2.63 0.42
C TYR A 51 -5.07 -2.97 1.87
N LEU A 52 -5.37 -4.24 2.17
CA LEU A 52 -5.69 -4.67 3.54
C LEU A 52 -4.50 -4.50 4.50
N LEU A 53 -3.28 -4.71 4.00
CA LEU A 53 -2.05 -4.60 4.79
C LEU A 53 -1.47 -3.18 4.82
N TYR A 54 -1.96 -2.29 3.97
CA TYR A 54 -1.40 -0.96 3.75
C TYR A 54 -1.34 -0.12 5.04
N PRO A 55 -2.39 -0.05 5.88
CA PRO A 55 -2.32 0.73 7.13
C PRO A 55 -1.16 0.28 8.03
N ILE A 56 -0.95 -1.03 8.15
CA ILE A 56 0.11 -1.61 8.99
C ILE A 56 1.49 -1.27 8.40
N SER A 57 1.64 -1.41 7.08
CA SER A 57 2.90 -1.13 6.39
C SER A 57 3.27 0.35 6.40
N GLY A 58 2.30 1.25 6.17
CA GLY A 58 2.49 2.69 6.13
C GLY A 58 2.89 3.25 7.48
N ILE A 59 2.24 2.78 8.55
CA ILE A 59 2.60 3.10 9.93
C ILE A 59 4.03 2.61 10.25
N LYS A 60 4.36 1.35 9.95
CA LYS A 60 5.71 0.82 10.20
C LYS A 60 6.79 1.59 9.46
N LEU A 61 6.51 1.96 8.21
CA LEU A 61 7.44 2.72 7.38
C LEU A 61 7.59 4.15 7.92
N SER A 62 6.50 4.82 8.32
CA SER A 62 6.57 6.17 8.90
C SER A 62 7.38 6.20 10.19
N GLU A 63 7.22 5.21 11.07
CA GLU A 63 8.02 5.08 12.30
C GLU A 63 9.52 4.84 12.05
N HIS A 64 9.86 4.04 11.02
CA HIS A 64 11.26 3.80 10.65
C HIS A 64 11.93 5.03 10.02
N ILE A 65 11.17 5.80 9.24
CA ILE A 65 11.67 7.00 8.54
C ILE A 65 11.88 8.16 9.52
N VAL A 66 11.00 8.34 10.51
CA VAL A 66 11.17 9.41 11.52
C VAL A 66 12.46 9.25 12.33
N ASN A 67 12.95 8.01 12.49
CA ASN A 67 14.17 7.72 13.25
C ASN A 67 15.47 7.77 12.43
N LYS A 68 15.39 7.92 11.10
CA LYS A 68 16.58 8.04 10.23
C LYS A 68 16.55 9.37 9.48
N ALA A 69 17.42 10.29 9.92
CA ALA A 69 17.67 11.59 9.27
C ALA A 69 18.13 11.48 7.78
N SER A 70 18.38 10.27 7.27
CA SER A 70 18.86 10.01 5.90
C SER A 70 17.79 10.09 4.80
N ASP A 71 16.50 10.15 5.12
CA ASP A 71 15.43 9.90 4.14
C ASP A 71 14.86 11.13 3.42
N ARG A 72 15.65 12.21 3.27
CA ARG A 72 15.28 13.34 2.39
C ARG A 72 15.29 12.99 0.89
N LEU A 73 15.81 11.82 0.52
CA LEU A 73 15.98 11.40 -0.88
C LEU A 73 14.69 10.92 -1.57
N LEU A 74 13.64 10.57 -0.82
CA LEU A 74 12.36 10.10 -1.40
C LEU A 74 11.22 11.05 -1.02
N MET A 75 10.51 11.53 -2.04
CA MET A 75 9.30 12.34 -1.85
C MET A 75 8.25 11.58 -1.01
N PRO A 76 7.43 12.28 -0.22
CA PRO A 76 6.40 11.64 0.61
C PRO A 76 5.46 10.72 -0.19
N GLN A 77 5.15 11.09 -1.42
CA GLN A 77 4.28 10.33 -2.33
C GLN A 77 4.89 8.98 -2.72
N SER A 78 6.19 8.93 -3.05
CA SER A 78 6.85 7.68 -3.43
C SER A 78 7.00 6.73 -2.24
N LYS A 79 7.19 7.27 -1.03
CA LYS A 79 7.19 6.46 0.21
C LYS A 79 5.85 5.77 0.46
N MET A 80 4.74 6.45 0.24
CA MET A 80 3.39 5.87 0.36
C MET A 80 3.17 4.76 -0.66
N LEU A 81 3.62 4.97 -1.90
CA LEU A 81 3.50 3.98 -2.98
C LEU A 81 4.35 2.73 -2.69
N ILE A 82 5.56 2.92 -2.16
CA ILE A 82 6.42 1.82 -1.69
C ILE A 82 5.76 1.07 -0.53
N ALA A 83 5.21 1.78 0.46
CA ALA A 83 4.49 1.15 1.56
C ALA A 83 3.32 0.30 1.05
N PHE A 84 2.54 0.81 0.09
CA PHE A 84 1.42 0.08 -0.50
C PHE A 84 1.87 -1.17 -1.26
N ILE A 85 2.75 -1.02 -2.25
CA ILE A 85 3.17 -2.14 -3.11
C ILE A 85 3.89 -3.22 -2.30
N PHE A 86 4.75 -2.83 -1.36
CA PHE A 86 5.52 -3.78 -0.55
C PHE A 86 4.83 -4.13 0.77
N ALA A 87 3.55 -3.78 0.97
CA ALA A 87 2.84 -4.01 2.22
C ALA A 87 2.94 -5.47 2.72
N PRO A 88 2.73 -6.51 1.88
CA PRO A 88 2.88 -7.90 2.32
C PRO A 88 4.27 -8.19 2.88
N PHE A 89 5.32 -7.72 2.21
CA PHE A 89 6.70 -7.95 2.61
C PHE A 89 7.08 -7.14 3.86
N ILE A 90 6.68 -5.87 3.94
CA ILE A 90 6.94 -5.03 5.12
C ILE A 90 6.26 -5.63 6.36
N VAL A 91 5.05 -6.17 6.22
CA VAL A 91 4.34 -6.81 7.33
C VAL A 91 5.02 -8.13 7.74
N ILE A 92 5.42 -8.97 6.77
CA ILE A 92 6.03 -10.29 7.02
C ILE A 92 7.46 -10.18 7.57
N PHE A 93 8.33 -9.40 6.93
CA PHE A 93 9.75 -9.35 7.30
C PHE A 93 10.02 -8.55 8.58
N ASN A 94 9.12 -7.64 8.94
CA ASN A 94 9.22 -6.87 10.17
C ASN A 94 8.53 -7.55 11.37
N ARG A 95 8.47 -8.90 11.37
CA ARG A 95 8.07 -9.75 12.52
C ARG A 95 9.26 -10.26 13.34
N LYS A 96 10.50 -10.08 12.86
CA LYS A 96 11.72 -10.45 13.60
C LYS A 96 12.40 -9.21 14.19
N LYS A 97 11.98 -8.81 15.38
CA LYS A 97 12.79 -8.16 16.41
C LYS A 97 12.06 -8.20 17.74
#